data_AF-A0A2G6K8N9-F1
#
_entry.id   AF-A0A2G6K8N9-F1
#
_cell.length_a   1.000
_cell.length_b   1.000
_cell.length_c   1.000
_cell.angle_alpha   90.00
_cell.angle_beta   90.00
_cell.angle_gamma   90.00
#
_symmetry.space_group_name_H-M   'P 1'
#
loop_
_entity.id
_entity.type
_entity.pdbx_description
1 polymer ?
#
loop_
_entity_poly.entity_id
_entity_poly.type
_entity_poly.pdbx_seq_one_letter_code
_entity_poly.pdbx_strand_id
1 'polypeptide(L)'
;MTSKELTSVALKAFAIYVLVHAILSVPFLTQTYFSHGGFYENLDDSKNLLLFLGAASFILLVILAVFIWRLANQIVTNTNVSVEPTDDSKIDASFLLALLGFYLIFDGLLRFGYVCTSAFTQVQDGREVSAQTIAYIVGHSFQAAIGLTLIIKSHGWVEFIRWLQRAGLKEKT
;
A
#
# COMPACT_ATOMS: atom_id res chain seq x y z
N MET A 1 23.23 1.85 18.38
CA MET A 1 22.40 1.33 17.27
C MET A 1 23.06 1.73 15.97
N THR A 2 23.25 0.78 15.07
CA THR A 2 23.74 1.06 13.71
C THR A 2 22.57 1.58 12.84
N SER A 3 22.85 2.36 11.79
CA SER A 3 21.80 2.88 10.88
C SER A 3 20.94 1.77 10.25
N LYS A 4 21.50 0.57 10.10
CA LYS A 4 20.80 -0.64 9.61
C LYS A 4 19.79 -1.17 10.64
N GLU A 5 20.16 -1.22 11.91
CA GLU A 5 19.24 -1.60 13.00
C GLU A 5 18.09 -0.61 13.12
N LEU A 6 18.38 0.69 13.04
CA LEU A 6 17.35 1.73 13.06
C LEU A 6 16.37 1.58 11.88
N THR A 7 16.87 1.30 10.69
CA THR A 7 16.05 1.05 9.49
C THR A 7 15.17 -0.18 9.65
N SER A 8 15.70 -1.28 10.19
CA SER A 8 14.91 -2.48 10.46
C SER A 8 13.79 -2.21 11.47
N VAL A 9 14.10 -1.49 12.57
CA VAL A 9 13.10 -1.12 13.58
C VAL A 9 12.00 -0.26 12.96
N ALA A 10 12.35 0.73 12.13
CA ALA A 10 11.38 1.58 11.44
C ALA A 10 10.47 0.77 10.50
N LEU A 11 11.02 -0.17 9.72
CA LEU A 11 10.22 -1.05 8.85
C LEU A 11 9.32 -1.99 9.65
N LYS A 12 9.77 -2.51 10.80
CA LYS A 12 8.93 -3.31 11.71
C LYS A 12 7.80 -2.49 12.29
N ALA A 13 8.06 -1.26 12.71
CA ALA A 13 7.02 -0.34 13.19
C ALA A 13 6.00 -0.04 12.09
N PHE A 14 6.45 0.18 10.85
CA PHE A 14 5.56 0.38 9.71
C PHE A 14 4.75 -0.88 9.37
N ALA A 15 5.34 -2.07 9.44
CA ALA A 15 4.62 -3.33 9.26
C ALA A 15 3.53 -3.53 10.33
N ILE A 16 3.83 -3.20 11.60
CA ILE A 16 2.83 -3.22 12.68
C ILE A 16 1.71 -2.23 12.38
N TYR A 17 2.05 -1.02 11.94
CA TYR A 17 1.07 -0.01 11.56
C TYR A 17 0.12 -0.49 10.45
N VAL A 18 0.65 -1.09 9.39
CA VAL A 18 -0.16 -1.70 8.31
C VAL A 18 -1.05 -2.82 8.87
N LEU A 19 -0.50 -3.69 9.72
CA LEU A 19 -1.24 -4.80 10.31
C LEU A 19 -2.38 -4.32 11.22
N VAL A 20 -2.16 -3.28 12.02
CA VAL A 20 -3.19 -2.67 12.86
C VAL A 20 -4.34 -2.17 11.99
N HIS A 21 -4.05 -1.46 10.90
CA HIS A 21 -5.09 -1.01 9.96
C HIS A 21 -5.83 -2.18 9.29
N ALA A 22 -5.14 -3.26 8.94
CA ALA A 22 -5.78 -4.46 8.42
C ALA A 22 -6.72 -5.11 9.46
N ILE A 23 -6.32 -5.20 10.73
CA ILE A 23 -7.17 -5.75 11.81
C ILE A 23 -8.39 -4.86 12.05
N LEU A 24 -8.20 -3.54 12.10
CA LEU A 24 -9.29 -2.58 12.30
C LEU A 24 -10.28 -2.54 11.12
N SER A 25 -9.89 -3.02 9.94
CA SER A 25 -10.80 -3.16 8.80
C SER A 25 -11.75 -4.36 8.92
N VAL A 26 -11.44 -5.37 9.76
CA VAL A 26 -12.27 -6.57 9.94
C VAL A 26 -13.64 -6.24 10.51
N PRO A 27 -13.78 -5.51 11.65
CA PRO A 27 -15.10 -5.13 12.16
C PRO A 27 -15.94 -4.36 11.14
N PHE A 28 -15.32 -3.51 10.33
CA PHE A 28 -15.99 -2.73 9.29
C PHE A 28 -16.57 -3.62 8.18
N LEU A 29 -15.79 -4.61 7.71
CA LEU A 29 -16.28 -5.61 6.76
C LEU A 29 -17.41 -6.45 7.36
N THR A 30 -17.23 -6.91 8.60
CA THR A 30 -18.20 -7.75 9.29
C THR A 30 -19.52 -7.01 9.50
N GLN A 31 -19.46 -5.74 9.92
CA GLN A 31 -20.64 -4.89 10.04
C GLN A 31 -21.33 -4.72 8.69
N THR A 32 -20.57 -4.39 7.64
CA THR A 32 -21.12 -4.21 6.29
C THR A 32 -21.82 -5.49 5.79
N TYR A 33 -21.22 -6.64 6.05
CA TYR A 33 -21.75 -7.96 5.73
C TYR A 33 -23.07 -8.27 6.47
N PHE A 34 -23.11 -8.06 7.79
CA PHE A 34 -24.31 -8.37 8.58
C PHE A 34 -25.45 -7.37 8.38
N SER A 35 -25.14 -6.11 8.10
CA SER A 35 -26.17 -5.08 7.91
C SER A 35 -27.00 -5.25 6.63
N HIS A 36 -26.52 -6.01 5.63
CA HIS A 36 -27.16 -6.09 4.31
C HIS A 36 -27.56 -7.51 3.89
N GLY A 37 -27.74 -8.42 4.85
CA GLY A 37 -28.21 -9.79 4.59
C GLY A 37 -27.14 -10.65 3.90
N GLY A 38 -26.60 -11.63 4.62
CA GLY A 38 -25.51 -12.49 4.12
C GLY A 38 -25.81 -13.12 2.75
N PHE A 39 -24.74 -13.45 2.03
CA PHE A 39 -24.51 -14.07 0.70
C PHE A 39 -25.66 -14.70 -0.14
N TYR A 40 -26.83 -15.00 0.43
CA TYR A 40 -27.82 -15.92 -0.12
C TYR A 40 -29.16 -15.28 -0.53
N GLU A 41 -29.48 -14.03 -0.17
CA GLU A 41 -30.77 -13.43 -0.54
C GLU A 41 -30.79 -12.72 -1.90
N ASN A 42 -29.65 -12.38 -2.50
CA ASN A 42 -29.58 -11.84 -3.87
C ASN A 42 -28.24 -12.20 -4.54
N LEU A 43 -28.20 -13.32 -5.25
CA LEU A 43 -27.07 -13.74 -6.10
C LEU A 43 -26.99 -12.92 -7.41
N ASP A 44 -27.02 -11.60 -7.31
CA ASP A 44 -26.43 -10.79 -8.38
C ASP A 44 -24.92 -10.83 -8.17
N ASP A 45 -24.22 -11.68 -8.94
CA ASP A 45 -22.77 -11.86 -8.89
C ASP A 45 -22.00 -10.51 -8.95
N SER A 46 -22.58 -9.52 -9.62
CA SER A 46 -22.02 -8.17 -9.75
C SER A 46 -21.98 -7.39 -8.43
N LYS A 47 -22.93 -7.62 -7.51
CA LYS A 47 -23.01 -6.91 -6.22
C LYS A 47 -21.97 -7.46 -5.25
N ASN A 48 -21.86 -8.78 -5.16
CA ASN A 48 -20.91 -9.44 -4.26
C ASN A 48 -19.45 -9.22 -4.67
N LEU A 49 -19.19 -8.91 -5.96
CA LEU A 49 -17.86 -8.59 -6.46
C LEU A 49 -17.23 -7.38 -5.75
N LEU A 50 -18.00 -6.33 -5.43
CA LEU A 50 -17.49 -5.15 -4.76
C LEU A 50 -17.06 -5.45 -3.31
N LEU A 51 -17.85 -6.25 -2.60
CA LEU A 51 -17.50 -6.71 -1.25
C LEU A 51 -16.26 -7.62 -1.29
N PHE A 52 -16.17 -8.51 -2.29
CA PHE A 52 -15.01 -9.37 -2.48
C PHE A 52 -13.74 -8.57 -2.78
N LEU A 53 -13.81 -7.58 -3.67
CA LEU A 53 -12.69 -6.68 -3.95
C LEU A 53 -12.25 -5.89 -2.70
N GLY A 54 -13.22 -5.41 -1.91
CA GLY A 54 -12.96 -4.75 -0.64
C GLY A 54 -12.20 -5.65 0.33
N ALA A 55 -12.71 -6.88 0.54
CA ALA A 55 -12.09 -7.87 1.42
C ALA A 55 -10.71 -8.32 0.92
N ALA A 56 -10.55 -8.55 -0.38
CA ALA A 56 -9.29 -8.91 -1.00
C ALA A 56 -8.22 -7.83 -0.75
N SER A 57 -8.60 -6.55 -0.78
CA SER A 57 -7.67 -5.45 -0.51
C SER A 57 -7.12 -5.50 0.92
N PHE A 58 -7.97 -5.77 1.91
CA PHE A 58 -7.54 -5.88 3.31
C PHE A 58 -6.68 -7.13 3.55
N ILE A 59 -6.95 -8.24 2.84
CA ILE A 59 -6.08 -9.42 2.84
C ILE A 59 -4.70 -9.06 2.24
N LEU A 60 -4.67 -8.29 1.15
CA LEU A 60 -3.42 -7.81 0.55
C LEU A 60 -2.63 -6.91 1.51
N LEU A 61 -3.28 -6.13 2.38
CA LEU A 61 -2.60 -5.38 3.44
C LEU A 61 -1.91 -6.30 4.46
N VAL A 62 -2.53 -7.41 4.84
CA VAL A 62 -1.89 -8.41 5.73
C VAL A 62 -0.66 -9.01 5.03
N ILE A 63 -0.78 -9.36 3.75
CA ILE A 63 0.34 -9.88 2.96
C ILE A 63 1.46 -8.83 2.87
N LEU A 64 1.13 -7.56 2.64
CA LEU A 64 2.07 -6.45 2.61
C LEU A 64 2.79 -6.28 3.94
N ALA A 65 2.08 -6.33 5.07
CA ALA A 65 2.67 -6.25 6.40
C ALA A 65 3.68 -7.38 6.65
N VAL A 66 3.33 -8.62 6.30
CA VAL A 66 4.24 -9.77 6.40
C VAL A 66 5.46 -9.60 5.50
N PHE A 67 5.28 -9.08 4.29
CA PHE A 67 6.38 -8.82 3.36
C PHE A 67 7.35 -7.77 3.91
N ILE A 68 6.84 -6.64 4.41
CA ILE A 68 7.66 -5.58 5.03
C ILE A 68 8.39 -6.12 6.26
N TRP A 69 7.73 -6.94 7.09
CA TRP A 69 8.35 -7.56 8.25
C TRP A 69 9.50 -8.51 7.87
N ARG A 70 9.32 -9.33 6.82
CA ARG A 70 10.37 -10.20 6.28
C ARG A 70 11.55 -9.38 5.76
N LEU A 71 11.29 -8.31 5.02
CA LEU A 71 12.31 -7.40 4.53
C LEU A 71 13.11 -6.77 5.69
N ALA A 72 12.41 -6.34 6.74
CA ALA A 72 13.05 -5.79 7.94
C ALA A 72 13.99 -6.80 8.62
N ASN A 73 13.63 -8.08 8.66
CA ASN A 73 14.49 -9.13 9.23
C ASN A 73 15.70 -9.44 8.33
N GLN A 74 15.52 -9.45 7.00
CA GLN A 74 16.63 -9.66 6.06
C GLN A 74 17.74 -8.61 6.20
N ILE A 75 17.37 -7.35 6.44
CA ILE A 75 18.32 -6.25 6.67
C ILE A 75 19.18 -6.50 7.92
N VAL A 76 18.62 -7.17 8.94
CA VAL A 76 19.34 -7.52 10.17
C VAL A 76 20.21 -8.76 9.99
N THR A 77 19.76 -9.79 9.25
CA THR A 77 20.50 -11.05 9.10
C THR A 77 21.68 -10.99 8.13
N ASN A 78 21.72 -10.04 7.19
CA ASN A 78 22.86 -9.83 6.28
C ASN A 78 24.09 -9.17 6.97
N THR A 79 24.17 -9.26 8.31
CA THR A 79 25.19 -8.64 9.18
C THR A 79 26.56 -9.31 9.15
N ASN A 80 26.75 -10.43 8.46
CA ASN A 80 28.06 -11.11 8.39
C ASN A 80 29.01 -10.57 7.30
N VAL A 81 28.62 -9.56 6.53
CA VAL A 81 29.53 -8.88 5.61
C VAL A 81 29.98 -7.58 6.27
N SER A 82 31.20 -7.61 6.81
CA SER A 82 31.98 -6.45 7.25
C SER A 82 32.03 -5.42 6.13
N VAL A 83 31.13 -4.43 6.18
CA VAL A 83 31.24 -3.23 5.37
C VAL A 83 31.91 -2.20 6.25
N GLU A 84 33.15 -1.88 5.92
CA GLU A 84 33.89 -0.75 6.47
C GLU A 84 33.00 0.50 6.53
N PRO A 85 33.09 1.31 7.59
CA PRO A 85 32.31 2.53 7.70
C PRO A 85 32.81 3.51 6.63
N THR A 86 32.19 3.48 5.46
CA THR A 86 32.39 4.50 4.44
C THR A 86 31.58 5.73 4.85
N ASP A 87 32.33 6.80 5.07
CA ASP A 87 31.96 8.05 5.73
C ASP A 87 31.06 8.96 4.87
N ASP A 88 30.05 8.41 4.18
CA ASP A 88 29.12 9.20 3.37
C ASP A 88 27.68 8.83 3.76
N SER A 89 27.16 9.54 4.75
CA SER A 89 25.81 9.45 5.33
C SER A 89 24.68 9.85 4.37
N LYS A 90 24.86 9.67 3.06
CA LYS A 90 23.84 9.96 2.06
C LYS A 90 22.84 8.82 1.99
N ILE A 91 21.63 9.07 2.48
CA ILE A 91 20.48 8.18 2.32
C ILE A 91 20.30 7.90 0.83
N ASP A 92 20.33 6.63 0.42
CA ASP A 92 20.13 6.22 -0.96
C ASP A 92 18.72 6.63 -1.42
N ALA A 93 18.64 7.43 -2.49
CA ALA A 93 17.38 7.88 -3.08
C ALA A 93 16.49 6.70 -3.50
N SER A 94 17.10 5.57 -3.88
CA SER A 94 16.40 4.33 -4.25
C SER A 94 15.67 3.74 -3.04
N PHE A 95 16.26 3.84 -1.85
CA PHE A 95 15.64 3.40 -0.59
C PHE A 95 14.44 4.29 -0.22
N LEU A 96 14.57 5.62 -0.36
CA LEU A 96 13.46 6.54 -0.12
C LEU A 96 12.29 6.32 -1.08
N LEU A 97 12.57 6.07 -2.37
CA LEU A 97 11.54 5.75 -3.36
C LEU A 97 10.84 4.42 -3.05
N ALA A 98 11.58 3.41 -2.60
CA ALA A 98 10.98 2.14 -2.17
C ALA A 98 10.08 2.34 -0.93
N LEU A 99 10.50 3.15 0.04
CA LEU A 99 9.70 3.49 1.22
C LEU A 99 8.42 4.23 0.84
N LEU A 100 8.52 5.21 -0.06
CA LEU A 100 7.36 5.89 -0.64
C LEU A 100 6.44 4.90 -1.36
N GLY A 101 7.02 3.95 -2.10
CA GLY A 101 6.28 2.88 -2.76
C GLY A 101 5.45 2.05 -1.77
N PHE A 102 6.05 1.61 -0.66
CA PHE A 102 5.33 0.90 0.40
C PHE A 102 4.16 1.71 0.98
N TYR A 103 4.39 3.00 1.21
CA TYR A 103 3.35 3.90 1.70
C TYR A 103 2.20 4.05 0.69
N LEU A 104 2.52 4.24 -0.60
CA LEU A 104 1.51 4.38 -1.66
C LEU A 104 0.68 3.09 -1.86
N ILE A 105 1.31 1.91 -1.75
CA ILE A 105 0.58 0.63 -1.79
C ILE A 105 -0.34 0.53 -0.57
N PHE A 106 0.16 0.84 0.62
CA PHE A 106 -0.64 0.79 1.85
C PHE A 106 -1.87 1.71 1.74
N ASP A 107 -1.67 3.01 1.46
CA ASP A 107 -2.78 3.98 1.39
C ASP A 107 -3.72 3.65 0.23
N GLY A 108 -3.19 3.23 -0.92
CA GLY A 108 -3.97 2.83 -2.09
C GLY A 108 -4.86 1.62 -1.79
N LEU A 109 -4.32 0.53 -1.23
CA LEU A 109 -5.09 -0.66 -0.88
C LEU A 109 -6.11 -0.36 0.22
N LEU A 110 -5.72 0.38 1.27
CA LEU A 110 -6.62 0.72 2.35
C LEU A 110 -7.84 1.50 1.84
N ARG A 111 -7.60 2.57 1.08
CA ARG A 111 -8.67 3.40 0.52
C ARG A 111 -9.50 2.66 -0.52
N PHE A 112 -8.87 1.88 -1.39
CA PHE A 112 -9.57 1.01 -2.34
C PHE A 112 -10.54 0.08 -1.61
N GLY A 113 -10.08 -0.57 -0.52
CA GLY A 113 -10.90 -1.47 0.29
C GLY A 113 -12.15 -0.78 0.85
N TYR A 114 -11.98 0.41 1.43
CA TYR A 114 -13.10 1.21 1.95
C TYR A 114 -14.05 1.69 0.86
N VAL A 115 -13.54 2.16 -0.27
CA VAL A 115 -14.37 2.67 -1.38
C VAL A 115 -15.17 1.52 -2.01
N CYS A 116 -14.58 0.36 -2.24
CA CYS A 116 -15.29 -0.82 -2.73
C CYS A 116 -16.40 -1.28 -1.78
N THR A 117 -16.12 -1.28 -0.48
CA THR A 117 -17.11 -1.66 0.54
C THR A 117 -18.24 -0.62 0.63
N SER A 118 -17.93 0.67 0.49
CA SER A 118 -18.94 1.74 0.41
C SER A 118 -19.77 1.70 -0.88
N ALA A 119 -19.16 1.31 -2.00
CA ALA A 119 -19.87 1.08 -3.25
C ALA A 119 -20.86 -0.08 -3.09
N PHE A 120 -20.46 -1.15 -2.41
CA PHE A 120 -21.36 -2.27 -2.07
C PHE A 120 -22.57 -1.81 -1.25
N THR A 121 -22.37 -1.02 -0.19
CA THR A 121 -23.50 -0.52 0.62
C THR A 121 -24.46 0.35 -0.20
N GLN A 122 -23.94 1.21 -1.09
CA GLN A 122 -24.80 2.01 -1.98
C GLN A 122 -25.69 1.13 -2.87
N VAL A 123 -25.11 0.09 -3.46
CA VAL A 123 -25.86 -0.83 -4.33
C VAL A 123 -26.90 -1.64 -3.54
N GLN A 124 -26.59 -2.04 -2.32
CA GLN A 124 -27.55 -2.73 -1.44
C GLN A 124 -28.70 -1.83 -1.00
N ASP A 125 -28.43 -0.54 -0.78
CA ASP A 125 -29.44 0.48 -0.51
C ASP A 125 -30.29 0.87 -1.74
N GLY A 126 -30.10 0.20 -2.88
CA GLY A 126 -30.79 0.50 -4.14
C GLY A 126 -30.32 1.81 -4.80
N ARG A 127 -29.15 2.32 -4.43
CA ARG A 127 -28.56 3.53 -5.01
C ARG A 127 -27.58 3.16 -6.12
N GLU A 128 -27.53 4.00 -7.15
CA GLU A 128 -26.53 3.87 -8.20
C GLU A 128 -25.14 4.24 -7.66
N VAL A 129 -24.11 3.50 -8.10
CA VAL A 129 -22.72 3.83 -7.77
C VAL A 129 -22.34 5.12 -8.49
N SER A 130 -22.00 6.14 -7.71
CA SER A 130 -21.61 7.43 -8.29
C SER A 130 -20.36 7.31 -9.17
N ALA A 131 -20.30 8.10 -10.24
CA ALA A 131 -19.10 8.19 -11.09
C ALA A 131 -17.85 8.59 -10.29
N GLN A 132 -18.03 9.39 -9.23
CA GLN A 132 -16.96 9.75 -8.30
C GLN A 132 -16.40 8.53 -7.57
N THR A 133 -17.26 7.62 -7.09
CA THR A 133 -16.85 6.37 -6.45
C THR A 133 -16.04 5.50 -7.41
N ILE A 134 -16.48 5.38 -8.67
CA ILE A 134 -15.74 4.64 -9.71
C ILE A 134 -14.36 5.29 -9.96
N ALA A 135 -14.31 6.62 -10.07
CA ALA A 135 -13.05 7.35 -10.24
C ALA A 135 -12.09 7.11 -9.07
N TYR A 136 -12.59 7.05 -7.83
CA TYR A 136 -11.77 6.72 -6.67
C TYR A 136 -11.24 5.28 -6.69
N ILE A 137 -12.05 4.31 -7.10
CA ILE A 137 -11.60 2.91 -7.26
C ILE A 137 -10.41 2.88 -8.23
N VAL A 138 -10.57 3.47 -9.41
CA VAL A 138 -9.51 3.51 -10.43
C VAL A 138 -8.28 4.28 -9.92
N GLY A 139 -8.49 5.43 -9.28
CA GLY A 139 -7.41 6.26 -8.75
C GLY A 139 -6.57 5.54 -7.69
N HIS A 140 -7.21 4.84 -6.74
CA HIS A 140 -6.50 4.09 -5.71
C HIS A 140 -5.83 2.83 -6.24
N SER A 141 -6.41 2.15 -7.24
CA SER A 141 -5.74 1.07 -7.96
C SER A 141 -4.48 1.56 -8.67
N PHE A 142 -4.56 2.71 -9.34
CA PHE A 142 -3.41 3.32 -10.02
C PHE A 142 -2.34 3.76 -9.03
N GLN A 143 -2.73 4.35 -7.90
CA GLN A 143 -1.81 4.70 -6.81
C GLN A 143 -1.05 3.48 -6.27
N ALA A 144 -1.75 2.37 -6.01
CA ALA A 144 -1.12 1.13 -5.57
C ALA A 144 -0.18 0.56 -6.65
N ALA A 145 -0.57 0.63 -7.93
CA ALA A 145 0.28 0.21 -9.04
C ALA A 145 1.56 1.04 -9.14
N ILE A 146 1.48 2.38 -9.03
CA ILE A 146 2.65 3.26 -8.96
C ILE A 146 3.54 2.83 -7.78
N GLY A 147 2.96 2.64 -6.59
CA GLY A 147 3.69 2.19 -5.42
C GLY A 147 4.45 0.88 -5.66
N LEU A 148 3.83 -0.09 -6.34
CA LEU A 148 4.48 -1.34 -6.72
C LEU A 148 5.62 -1.12 -7.70
N THR A 149 5.45 -0.25 -8.70
CA THR A 149 6.53 0.06 -9.65
C THR A 149 7.72 0.74 -8.99
N LEU A 150 7.50 1.57 -7.95
CA LEU A 150 8.56 2.22 -7.18
C LEU A 150 9.40 1.21 -6.39
N ILE A 151 8.79 0.13 -5.91
CA ILE A 151 9.50 -0.94 -5.20
C ILE A 151 10.29 -1.81 -6.18
N ILE A 152 9.67 -2.26 -7.27
CA ILE A 152 10.30 -3.20 -8.22
C ILE A 152 11.38 -2.51 -9.06
N LYS A 153 11.15 -1.27 -9.50
CA LYS A 153 12.03 -0.51 -10.41
C LYS A 153 12.50 0.80 -9.80
N SER A 154 12.90 0.78 -8.52
CA SER A 154 13.38 1.97 -7.80
C SER A 154 14.48 2.73 -8.57
N HIS A 155 15.44 2.03 -9.15
CA HIS A 155 16.53 2.61 -9.94
C HIS A 155 16.04 3.34 -11.20
N GLY A 156 15.05 2.78 -11.90
CA GLY A 156 14.46 3.42 -13.09
C GLY A 156 13.74 4.72 -12.75
N TRP A 157 13.11 4.79 -11.57
CA TRP A 157 12.51 6.03 -11.07
C TRP A 157 13.56 7.08 -10.67
N VAL A 158 14.69 6.67 -10.07
CA VAL A 158 15.81 7.59 -9.80
C VAL A 158 16.33 8.19 -11.11
N GLU A 159 16.52 7.37 -12.15
CA GLU A 159 16.95 7.84 -13.47
C GLU A 159 15.92 8.76 -14.13
N PHE A 160 14.64 8.42 -14.04
CA PHE A 160 13.56 9.27 -14.54
C PHE A 160 13.55 10.64 -13.84
N ILE A 161 13.67 10.69 -12.51
CA ILE A 161 13.72 11.95 -11.75
C ILE A 161 14.98 12.75 -12.13
N ARG A 162 16.14 12.10 -12.26
CA ARG A 162 17.37 12.76 -12.72
C ARG A 162 17.24 13.30 -14.15
N TRP A 163 16.57 12.56 -15.03
CA TRP A 163 16.25 13.02 -16.38
C TRP A 163 15.33 14.24 -16.33
N LEU A 164 14.28 14.21 -15.52
CA LEU A 164 13.33 15.30 -15.33
C LEU A 164 14.02 16.58 -14.80
N GLN A 165 14.92 16.44 -13.84
CA GLN A 165 15.76 17.53 -13.32
C GLN A 165 16.68 18.11 -14.41
N ARG A 166 17.26 17.27 -15.28
CA ARG A 166 18.08 17.71 -16.42
C ARG A 166 17.25 18.36 -17.53
N ALA A 167 15.99 17.96 -17.69
CA ALA A 167 15.07 18.45 -18.72
C ALA A 167 14.46 19.83 -18.43
N GLY A 168 14.80 20.48 -17.31
CA GLY A 168 14.45 21.88 -17.07
C GLY A 168 13.90 22.20 -15.69
N LEU A 169 13.70 21.22 -14.82
CA LEU A 169 13.32 21.44 -13.40
C LEU A 169 14.55 21.66 -12.50
N LYS A 170 15.58 22.35 -13.01
CA LYS A 170 16.56 22.98 -12.12
C LYS A 170 15.95 24.27 -11.61
N GLU A 171 15.63 24.30 -10.32
CA GLU A 171 15.60 25.57 -9.59
C GLU A 171 16.91 26.30 -9.90
N LYS A 172 16.80 27.52 -10.43
CA LYS A 172 17.90 28.47 -10.46
C LYS A 172 18.24 28.77 -9.00
N THR A 173 19.18 28.04 -8.42
CA THR A 173 19.93 28.50 -7.25
C THR A 173 21.12 29.33 -7.68
#